data_AF-A0A1J8Q2L3-F1
#
_entry.id   AF-A0A1J8Q2L3-F1
#
_cell.length_a   1.000
_cell.length_b   1.000
_cell.length_c   1.000
_cell.angle_alpha   90.00
_cell.angle_beta   90.00
_cell.angle_gamma   90.00
#
_symmetry.space_group_name_H-M   'P 1'
#
loop_
_entity.id
_entity.type
_entity.pdbx_description
1 polymer ?
#
loop_
_entity_poly.entity_id
_entity_poly.type
_entity_poly.pdbx_seq_one_letter_code
_entity_poly.pdbx_strand_id
1 'polypeptide(L)'
;MCHNLQKRVLHISRTKTSREGEDVSFAQQSGSSDPEQVPLHHLRINEPPPGGAFTGRFKNGHRPLTKQKFIVRLALATRAAGMGPLQGHGIRIGSTLEYLPHNVPFEVVKMKGRWSSDAFQSYLQKHAQIMAPYMQAAPVLHEDF
;
A
#
# COMPACT_ATOMS: atom_id res chain seq x y z
N MET A 1 -27.46 0.18 3.35
CA MET A 1 -27.50 -0.24 1.93
C MET A 1 -26.08 -0.59 1.52
N CYS A 2 -25.76 -1.86 1.27
CA CYS A 2 -24.44 -2.22 0.74
C CYS A 2 -24.35 -1.72 -0.70
N HIS A 3 -23.61 -0.63 -0.91
CA HIS A 3 -23.07 -0.35 -2.24
C HIS A 3 -22.35 -1.62 -2.73
N ASN A 4 -22.48 -1.96 -4.01
CA ASN A 4 -21.74 -3.07 -4.61
C ASN A 4 -20.23 -2.81 -4.46
N LEU A 5 -19.65 -3.29 -3.36
CA LEU A 5 -18.24 -3.15 -3.06
C LEU A 5 -17.47 -4.07 -4.02
N GLN A 6 -17.02 -3.50 -5.14
CA GLN A 6 -16.18 -4.22 -6.08
C GLN A 6 -14.74 -4.24 -5.56
N LYS A 7 -14.17 -5.45 -5.50
CA LYS A 7 -12.76 -5.67 -5.17
C LYS A 7 -12.06 -6.35 -6.34
N ARG A 8 -10.80 -6.01 -6.53
CA ARG A 8 -9.87 -6.73 -7.41
C ARG A 8 -8.92 -7.54 -6.58
N VAL A 9 -8.58 -8.71 -7.11
CA VAL A 9 -7.62 -9.63 -6.51
C VAL A 9 -6.45 -9.77 -7.46
N LEU A 10 -5.24 -9.55 -6.94
CA LEU A 10 -3.98 -9.84 -7.60
C LEU A 10 -3.34 -11.04 -6.91
N HIS A 11 -3.17 -12.13 -7.64
CA HIS A 11 -2.44 -13.28 -7.14
C HIS A 11 -0.93 -13.06 -7.31
N ILE A 12 -0.19 -13.14 -6.20
CA ILE A 12 1.27 -13.12 -6.18
C ILE A 12 1.75 -14.55 -6.03
N SER A 13 2.34 -15.11 -7.09
CA SER A 13 2.69 -16.54 -7.14
C SER A 13 3.73 -16.98 -6.10
N ARG A 14 4.52 -16.07 -5.53
CA ARG A 14 5.51 -16.41 -4.50
C ARG A 14 5.92 -15.19 -3.69
N THR A 15 6.16 -15.40 -2.40
CA THR A 15 6.55 -14.34 -1.47
C THR A 15 7.68 -14.80 -0.56
N LYS A 16 8.22 -13.90 0.27
CA LYS A 16 9.24 -14.27 1.27
C LYS A 16 8.73 -15.33 2.25
N THR A 17 7.44 -15.34 2.55
CA THR A 17 6.84 -16.14 3.62
C THR A 17 5.88 -17.22 3.10
N SER A 18 5.52 -17.21 1.81
CA SER A 18 4.67 -18.23 1.19
C SER A 18 5.27 -18.70 -0.14
N ARG A 19 5.47 -20.03 -0.24
CA ARG A 19 5.94 -20.68 -1.48
C ARG A 19 4.84 -20.81 -2.52
N GLU A 20 3.60 -21.02 -2.07
CA GLU A 20 2.39 -21.12 -2.90
C GLU A 20 1.84 -19.75 -3.30
N GLY A 21 2.50 -18.67 -2.87
CA GLY A 21 2.01 -17.33 -3.12
C GLY A 21 0.88 -16.92 -2.19
N GLU A 22 0.18 -15.87 -2.58
CA GLU A 22 -0.97 -15.33 -1.85
C GLU A 22 -1.77 -14.35 -2.72
N ASP A 23 -2.99 -14.06 -2.28
CA ASP A 23 -3.83 -13.06 -2.90
C ASP A 23 -3.72 -11.70 -2.18
N VAL A 24 -3.60 -10.65 -2.99
CA VAL A 24 -3.68 -9.26 -2.52
C VAL A 24 -4.93 -8.63 -3.09
N SER A 25 -5.79 -8.13 -2.21
CA SER A 25 -7.03 -7.44 -2.60
C SER A 25 -6.90 -5.91 -2.46
N PHE A 26 -7.51 -5.21 -3.40
CA PHE A 26 -7.68 -3.76 -3.37
C PHE A 26 -9.02 -3.38 -4.03
N ALA A 27 -9.56 -2.24 -3.65
CA ALA A 27 -10.76 -1.66 -4.24
C ALA A 27 -10.40 -0.33 -4.87
N GLN A 28 -11.23 0.12 -5.82
CA GLN A 28 -11.10 1.42 -6.44
C GLN A 28 -11.00 2.53 -5.38
N GLN A 29 -10.11 3.50 -5.60
CA GLN A 29 -9.97 4.69 -4.74
C GLN A 29 -10.18 5.95 -5.56
N SER A 30 -10.57 7.05 -4.91
CA SER A 30 -10.62 8.36 -5.56
C SER A 30 -9.22 8.94 -5.76
N GLY A 31 -8.98 9.58 -6.91
CA GLY A 31 -7.78 10.37 -7.19
C GLY A 31 -6.70 9.66 -8.01
N SER A 32 -5.55 10.32 -8.19
CA SER A 32 -4.49 9.90 -9.12
C SER A 32 -3.70 8.67 -8.67
N SER A 33 -3.88 8.22 -7.43
CA SER A 33 -3.20 7.08 -6.83
C SER A 33 -4.11 5.85 -6.71
N ASP A 34 -5.19 5.80 -7.50
CA ASP A 34 -6.13 4.68 -7.52
C ASP A 34 -5.42 3.35 -7.83
N PRO A 35 -5.43 2.37 -6.90
CA PRO A 35 -4.74 1.09 -7.08
C PRO A 35 -5.35 0.25 -8.20
N GLU A 36 -6.53 0.60 -8.71
CA GLU A 36 -7.12 -0.04 -9.88
C GLU A 36 -6.58 0.54 -11.19
N GLN A 37 -6.52 1.87 -11.30
CA GLN A 37 -6.15 2.54 -12.54
C GLN A 37 -4.64 2.59 -12.75
N VAL A 38 -3.85 2.76 -11.69
CA VAL A 38 -2.39 2.93 -11.79
C VAL A 38 -1.70 1.70 -12.42
N PRO A 39 -1.99 0.46 -11.99
CA PRO A 39 -1.39 -0.72 -12.62
C PRO A 39 -1.83 -0.89 -14.08
N LEU A 40 -3.11 -0.66 -14.40
CA LEU A 40 -3.60 -0.74 -15.79
C LEU A 40 -2.89 0.28 -16.68
N HIS A 41 -2.69 1.50 -16.18
CA HIS A 41 -1.95 2.54 -16.88
C HIS A 41 -0.49 2.13 -17.11
N HIS A 42 0.17 1.55 -16.09
CA HIS A 42 1.53 1.04 -16.21
C HIS A 42 1.65 -0.05 -17.28
N LEU A 43 0.73 -1.01 -17.29
CA LEU A 43 0.71 -2.09 -18.29
C LEU A 43 0.50 -1.54 -19.70
N ARG A 44 -0.40 -0.57 -19.87
CA ARG A 44 -0.68 0.08 -21.16
C ARG A 44 0.53 0.84 -21.72
N ILE A 45 1.24 1.60 -20.88
CA ILE A 45 2.40 2.39 -21.33
C ILE A 45 3.60 1.47 -21.63
N ASN A 46 3.85 0.51 -20.75
CA ASN A 46 5.10 -0.23 -20.77
C ASN A 46 5.04 -1.53 -21.56
N GLU A 47 3.83 -2.05 -21.86
CA GLU A 47 3.64 -3.30 -22.61
C GLU A 47 4.61 -4.42 -22.15
N PRO A 48 4.70 -4.72 -20.84
CA PRO A 48 5.73 -5.62 -20.34
C PRO A 48 5.48 -7.05 -20.83
N PRO A 49 6.54 -7.87 -20.97
CA PRO A 49 6.37 -9.29 -21.25
C PRO A 49 5.61 -9.99 -20.12
N PRO A 50 5.01 -11.17 -20.37
CA PRO A 50 4.36 -11.98 -19.34
C PRO A 50 5.24 -12.14 -18.09
N GLY A 51 4.66 -11.89 -16.91
CA GLY A 51 5.39 -11.90 -15.62
C GLY A 51 6.15 -10.61 -15.28
N GLY A 52 6.20 -9.62 -16.18
CA GLY A 52 6.90 -8.34 -16.01
C GLY A 52 6.07 -7.24 -15.35
N ALA A 53 5.31 -7.53 -14.29
CA ALA A 53 4.32 -6.59 -13.72
C ALA A 53 4.88 -5.20 -13.36
N PHE A 54 6.16 -5.10 -12.98
CA PHE A 54 6.85 -3.84 -12.65
C PHE A 54 7.97 -3.51 -13.64
N THR A 55 7.80 -3.86 -14.90
CA THR A 55 8.79 -3.66 -15.95
C THR A 55 8.51 -2.40 -16.75
N GLY A 56 9.53 -1.58 -16.95
CA GLY A 56 9.47 -0.37 -17.77
C GLY A 56 9.95 -0.60 -19.20
N ARG A 57 9.39 0.15 -20.17
CA ARG A 57 9.81 0.14 -21.57
C ARG A 57 10.90 1.19 -21.82
N PHE A 58 11.98 0.76 -22.46
CA PHE A 58 13.09 1.62 -22.88
C PHE A 58 13.39 1.41 -24.37
N LYS A 59 14.21 2.30 -24.96
CA LYS A 59 14.60 2.22 -26.39
C LYS A 59 15.17 0.84 -26.78
N ASN A 60 15.88 0.20 -25.85
CA ASN A 60 16.58 -1.07 -26.09
C ASN A 60 15.85 -2.25 -25.42
N GLY A 61 14.53 -2.16 -25.28
CA GLY A 61 13.69 -3.20 -24.68
C GLY A 61 13.25 -2.92 -23.25
N HIS A 62 12.83 -3.98 -22.56
CA HIS A 62 12.18 -3.91 -21.26
C HIS A 62 13.15 -4.14 -20.11
N ARG A 63 12.97 -3.41 -18.99
CA ARG A 63 13.80 -3.58 -17.79
C ARG A 63 12.95 -3.63 -16.52
N PRO A 64 13.15 -4.61 -15.64
CA PRO A 64 12.43 -4.67 -14.37
C PRO A 64 12.83 -3.51 -13.46
N LEU A 65 11.87 -3.00 -12.69
CA LEU A 65 12.13 -2.02 -11.65
C LEU A 65 13.00 -2.63 -10.55
N THR A 66 14.15 -2.02 -10.28
CA THR A 66 15.02 -2.43 -9.18
C THR A 66 14.69 -1.66 -7.91
N LYS A 67 14.97 -2.27 -6.75
CA LYS A 67 14.86 -1.61 -5.44
C LYS A 67 15.58 -0.26 -5.42
N GLN A 68 16.83 -0.21 -5.91
CA GLN A 68 17.62 1.03 -5.91
C GLN A 68 16.94 2.14 -6.72
N LYS A 69 16.44 1.83 -7.93
CA LYS A 69 15.74 2.82 -8.76
C LYS A 69 14.42 3.25 -8.14
N PHE A 70 13.67 2.33 -7.53
CA PHE A 70 12.45 2.65 -6.78
C PHE A 70 12.73 3.62 -5.63
N ILE A 71 13.73 3.34 -4.80
CA ILE A 71 14.11 4.21 -3.67
C ILE A 71 14.56 5.60 -4.14
N VAL A 72 15.38 5.68 -5.19
CA VAL A 72 15.77 6.97 -5.77
C VAL A 72 14.55 7.74 -6.28
N ARG A 73 13.62 7.08 -6.99
CA ARG A 73 12.43 7.74 -7.51
C ARG A 73 11.52 8.27 -6.39
N LEU A 74 11.38 7.50 -5.32
CA LEU A 74 10.61 7.90 -4.15
C LEU A 74 11.26 9.07 -3.43
N ALA A 75 12.58 9.04 -3.21
CA ALA A 75 13.31 10.15 -2.58
C ALA A 75 13.17 11.47 -3.35
N LEU A 76 13.13 11.41 -4.69
CA LEU A 76 12.85 12.58 -5.52
C LEU A 76 11.42 13.10 -5.32
N ALA A 77 10.44 12.19 -5.27
CA ALA A 77 9.04 12.57 -5.05
C ALA A 77 8.82 13.17 -3.65
N THR A 78 9.41 12.58 -2.62
CA THR A 78 9.30 13.09 -1.24
C THR A 78 9.97 14.45 -1.10
N ARG A 79 11.15 14.64 -1.70
CA ARG A 79 11.81 15.96 -1.73
C ARG A 79 10.96 17.02 -2.43
N ALA A 80 10.37 16.69 -3.58
CA ALA A 80 9.49 17.60 -4.30
C ALA A 80 8.23 17.96 -3.49
N ALA A 81 7.76 17.05 -2.63
CA ALA A 81 6.66 17.27 -1.70
C ALA A 81 7.09 17.95 -0.38
N GLY A 82 8.35 18.37 -0.22
CA GLY A 82 8.85 18.97 1.04
C GLY A 82 8.97 17.97 2.20
N MET A 83 8.93 16.67 1.93
CA MET A 83 9.01 15.61 2.93
C MET A 83 10.46 15.12 3.11
N GLY A 84 10.77 14.67 4.32
CA GLY A 84 12.03 13.99 4.62
C GLY A 84 12.20 12.68 3.84
N PRO A 85 13.44 12.15 3.73
CA PRO A 85 13.69 10.90 3.02
C PRO A 85 13.02 9.71 3.72
N LEU A 86 12.31 8.88 2.94
CA LEU A 86 11.70 7.64 3.43
C LEU A 86 12.71 6.49 3.41
N GLN A 87 12.84 5.78 4.52
CA GLN A 87 13.70 4.59 4.61
C GLN A 87 13.00 3.36 4.01
N GLY A 88 13.75 2.53 3.28
CA GLY A 88 13.24 1.39 2.52
C GLY A 88 12.24 0.48 3.25
N HIS A 89 12.61 -0.02 4.43
CA HIS A 89 11.75 -0.89 5.25
C HIS A 89 10.53 -0.13 5.79
N GLY A 90 10.73 1.13 6.19
CA GLY A 90 9.68 2.01 6.68
C GLY A 90 8.60 2.33 5.65
N ILE A 91 8.90 2.27 4.34
CA ILE A 91 7.89 2.53 3.30
C ILE A 91 6.75 1.52 3.36
N ARG A 92 7.05 0.21 3.38
CA ARG A 92 6.02 -0.84 3.39
C ARG A 92 5.17 -0.78 4.65
N ILE A 93 5.83 -0.53 5.78
CA ILE A 93 5.15 -0.47 7.07
C ILE A 93 4.28 0.79 7.13
N GLY A 94 4.88 1.96 6.88
CA GLY A 94 4.20 3.24 6.86
C GLY A 94 3.03 3.30 5.87
N SER A 95 3.17 2.72 4.67
CA SER A 95 2.09 2.68 3.69
C SER A 95 0.86 1.90 4.15
N THR A 96 1.05 0.91 5.03
CA THR A 96 -0.07 0.15 5.61
C THR A 96 -0.61 0.85 6.86
N LEU A 97 0.24 1.51 7.65
CA LEU A 97 -0.20 2.26 8.83
C LEU A 97 -0.96 3.54 8.48
N GLU A 98 -0.80 4.08 7.27
CA GLU A 98 -1.54 5.27 6.80
C GLU A 98 -3.07 5.09 6.81
N TYR A 99 -3.56 3.85 6.86
CA TYR A 99 -5.00 3.58 7.02
C TYR A 99 -5.51 3.87 8.43
N LEU A 100 -4.64 3.88 9.46
CA LEU A 100 -5.06 4.10 10.86
C LEU A 100 -5.63 5.52 11.09
N PRO A 101 -5.00 6.61 10.61
CA PRO A 101 -5.63 7.95 10.64
C PRO A 101 -6.99 8.06 9.92
N HIS A 102 -7.32 7.12 9.04
CA HIS A 102 -8.61 7.04 8.36
C HIS A 102 -9.62 6.14 9.08
N ASN A 103 -9.42 5.91 10.39
CA ASN A 103 -10.29 5.10 11.25
C ASN A 103 -10.47 3.65 10.78
N VAL A 104 -9.50 3.09 10.07
CA VAL A 104 -9.49 1.65 9.75
C VAL A 104 -9.03 0.88 10.99
N PRO A 105 -9.76 -0.16 11.45
CA PRO A 105 -9.37 -0.89 12.65
C PRO A 105 -8.00 -1.55 12.54
N PHE A 106 -7.33 -1.69 13.68
CA PHE A 106 -6.02 -2.32 13.79
C PHE A 106 -5.97 -3.72 13.16
N GLU A 107 -6.97 -4.56 13.39
CA GLU A 107 -7.03 -5.90 12.81
C GLU A 107 -7.15 -5.89 11.28
N VAL A 108 -7.91 -4.93 10.72
CA VAL A 108 -8.02 -4.76 9.27
C VAL A 108 -6.69 -4.29 8.68
N VAL A 109 -6.01 -3.34 9.34
CA VAL A 109 -4.66 -2.89 8.96
C VAL A 109 -3.64 -4.03 9.07
N LYS A 110 -3.74 -4.86 10.12
CA LYS A 110 -2.90 -6.05 10.32
C LYS A 110 -3.02 -7.04 9.17
N MET A 111 -4.26 -7.36 8.81
CA MET A 111 -4.61 -8.22 7.67
C MET A 111 -4.14 -7.62 6.34
N LYS A 112 -4.37 -6.32 6.12
CA LYS A 112 -3.93 -5.60 4.91
C LYS A 112 -2.41 -5.60 4.76
N GLY A 113 -1.67 -5.40 5.85
CA GLY A 113 -0.20 -5.42 5.91
C GLY A 113 0.41 -6.82 5.84
N ARG A 114 -0.44 -7.84 5.98
CA ARG A 114 -0.09 -9.26 5.98
C ARG A 114 0.91 -9.61 7.07
N TRP A 115 0.67 -9.05 8.25
CA TRP A 115 1.43 -9.37 9.44
C TRP A 115 0.81 -10.58 10.13
N SER A 116 1.60 -11.63 10.32
CA SER A 116 1.20 -12.82 11.08
C SER A 116 1.29 -12.62 12.61
N SER A 117 1.94 -11.55 13.07
CA SER A 117 2.12 -11.21 14.48
C SER A 117 1.90 -9.72 14.73
N ASP A 118 1.89 -9.32 16.01
CA ASP A 118 1.69 -7.93 16.44
C ASP A 118 2.96 -7.06 16.39
N ALA A 119 4.03 -7.55 15.75
CA ALA A 119 5.29 -6.81 15.61
C ALA A 119 5.12 -5.43 14.94
N PHE A 120 4.05 -5.24 14.15
CA PHE A 120 3.72 -3.97 13.52
C PHE A 120 3.42 -2.84 14.53
N GLN A 121 2.96 -3.17 15.74
CA GLN A 121 2.67 -2.20 16.79
C GLN A 121 3.90 -1.37 17.18
N SER A 122 5.10 -1.96 17.11
CA SER A 122 6.36 -1.25 17.38
C SER A 122 6.70 -0.15 16.38
N TYR A 123 6.00 -0.13 15.23
CA TYR A 123 6.21 0.85 14.17
C TYR A 123 5.14 1.94 14.13
N LEU A 124 4.21 1.95 15.08
CA LEU A 124 3.19 2.99 15.16
C LEU A 124 3.86 4.35 15.33
N GLN A 125 3.54 5.26 14.41
CA GLN A 125 3.93 6.65 14.44
C GLN A 125 2.66 7.48 14.62
N LYS A 126 2.79 8.71 15.13
CA LYS A 126 1.64 9.62 15.31
C LYS A 126 0.57 9.08 16.29
N HIS A 127 1.00 8.45 17.40
CA HIS A 127 0.13 7.91 18.44
C HIS A 127 -1.01 8.86 18.84
N ALA A 128 -0.71 10.15 19.02
CA ALA A 128 -1.73 11.14 19.36
C ALA A 128 -2.85 11.25 18.32
N GLN A 129 -2.56 11.17 17.02
CA GLN A 129 -3.56 11.24 15.96
C GLN A 129 -4.40 9.96 15.88
N ILE A 130 -3.77 8.81 16.08
CA ILE A 130 -4.45 7.51 16.11
C ILE A 130 -5.37 7.40 17.33
N MET A 131 -4.92 7.92 18.49
CA MET A 131 -5.67 7.85 19.75
C MET A 131 -6.70 8.97 19.90
N ALA A 132 -6.54 10.11 19.20
CA ALA A 132 -7.40 11.27 19.34
C ALA A 132 -8.90 10.98 19.23
N PRO A 133 -9.40 10.15 18.29
CA PRO A 133 -10.81 9.79 18.22
C PRO A 133 -11.34 9.08 19.48
N TYR A 134 -10.48 8.30 20.14
CA TYR A 134 -10.81 7.51 21.33
C TYR A 134 -10.68 8.29 22.64
N MET A 135 -9.95 9.41 22.63
CA MET A 135 -9.74 10.26 23.81
C MET A 135 -10.79 11.38 23.96
N GLN A 136 -11.79 11.44 23.06
CA GLN A 136 -12.87 12.43 23.13
C GLN A 136 -13.92 12.05 24.18
N ALA A 137 -14.58 13.06 24.76
CA ALA A 137 -15.62 12.86 25.78
C ALA A 137 -16.83 12.04 25.27
N ALA A 138 -17.09 12.07 23.96
CA ALA A 138 -18.02 11.20 23.27
C ALA A 138 -17.25 10.53 22.11
N PRO A 139 -16.59 9.38 22.34
CA PRO A 139 -15.81 8.72 21.31
C PRO A 139 -16.74 8.29 20.18
N VAL A 140 -16.35 8.60 18.93
CA VAL A 140 -17.01 8.03 17.75
C VAL A 140 -16.55 6.58 17.66
N LEU A 141 -17.24 5.71 18.40
CA LEU A 141 -17.08 4.26 18.25
C LEU A 141 -17.76 3.88 16.93
N HIS A 142 -17.07 3.10 16.12
CA HIS A 142 -17.69 2.46 14.94
C HIS A 142 -18.76 1.48 15.45
N GLU A 143 -19.98 1.97 15.57
CA GLU A 143 -21.16 1.15 15.39
C GLU A 143 -21.24 0.85 13.88
N ASP A 144 -21.43 -0.42 13.53
CA ASP A 144 -21.66 -0.97 12.18
C ASP A 144 -20.43 -1.45 11.40
N PHE A 145 -20.23 -2.78 11.45
CA PHE A 145 -19.71 -3.60 10.35
C PHE A 145 -20.83 -4.47 9.78
#